data_AF-A0A7X5RBB2-F1
#
_entry.id   AF-A0A7X5RBB2-F1
#
_cell.length_a   1.000
_cell.length_b   1.000
_cell.length_c   1.000
_cell.angle_alpha   90.00
_cell.angle_beta   90.00
_cell.angle_gamma   90.00
#
_symmetry.space_group_name_H-M   'P 1'
#
loop_
_entity.id
_entity.type
_entity.pdbx_description
1 polymer ?
#
loop_
_entity_poly.entity_id
_entity_poly.type
_entity_poly.pdbx_seq_one_letter_code
_entity_poly.pdbx_strand_id
1 'polypeptide(L)'
;MQLLYESNLPLIKKFIKPYTTYEPMEDLLQESYFGLWEAVQHYGMSANVRFMTYAEYWIRQSVQRYLEKCGSTVQIPSHTRQKIVRYKKTVQELEQELGRVPTDNEIADKMRISVELLPELKIWMQGAASLDTPLAEDNSLTLADTLQADFNLEDETIDKMYAEHSKSQVWGIVAHYTAARENDIIKEIFLHGKTMAQVAREQELSFDSVR
;
A
#
# COMPACT_ATOMS: atom_id res chain seq x y z
N MET A 1 -33.79 18.34 -4.77
CA MET A 1 -32.77 17.41 -5.30
C MET A 1 -33.29 15.98 -5.38
N GLN A 2 -33.76 15.39 -4.28
CA GLN A 2 -34.27 14.01 -4.23
C GLN A 2 -35.31 13.66 -5.32
N LEU A 3 -36.36 14.48 -5.50
CA LEU A 3 -37.37 14.26 -6.54
C LEU A 3 -36.78 14.20 -7.96
N LEU A 4 -35.78 15.05 -8.26
CA LEU A 4 -35.12 15.08 -9.56
C LEU A 4 -34.31 13.80 -9.80
N TYR A 5 -33.65 13.30 -8.76
CA TYR A 5 -32.90 12.05 -8.82
C TYR A 5 -33.83 10.83 -9.01
N GLU A 6 -34.85 10.69 -8.17
CA GLU A 6 -35.80 9.57 -8.22
C GLU A 6 -36.57 9.52 -9.56
N SER A 7 -37.01 10.67 -10.07
CA SER A 7 -37.75 10.75 -11.34
C SER A 7 -36.90 10.35 -12.55
N ASN A 8 -35.58 10.50 -12.48
CA ASN A 8 -34.64 10.24 -13.57
C ASN A 8 -33.78 8.99 -13.35
N LEU A 9 -34.07 8.21 -12.31
CA LEU A 9 -33.27 7.06 -11.90
C LEU A 9 -33.07 5.99 -12.99
N PRO A 10 -34.06 5.65 -13.86
CA PRO A 10 -33.83 4.74 -14.98
C PRO A 10 -32.80 5.27 -16.00
N LEU A 11 -32.79 6.57 -16.25
CA LEU A 11 -31.85 7.21 -17.17
C LEU A 11 -30.45 7.29 -16.54
N ILE A 12 -30.36 7.63 -15.26
CA ILE A 12 -29.09 7.63 -14.50
C ILE A 12 -28.47 6.23 -14.50
N LYS A 13 -29.27 5.18 -14.24
CA LYS A 13 -28.84 3.78 -14.35
C LYS A 13 -28.27 3.45 -15.73
N LYS A 14 -28.83 4.00 -16.81
CA LYS A 14 -28.31 3.81 -18.16
C LYS A 14 -26.94 4.48 -18.36
N PHE A 15 -26.72 5.66 -17.78
CA PHE A 15 -25.44 6.36 -17.85
C PHE A 15 -24.32 5.61 -17.14
N ILE A 16 -24.63 4.98 -16.00
CA ILE A 16 -23.62 4.29 -15.18
C ILE A 16 -23.46 2.80 -15.48
N LYS A 17 -24.32 2.22 -16.32
CA LYS A 17 -24.28 0.79 -16.68
C LYS A 17 -22.89 0.28 -17.11
N PRO A 18 -22.05 1.02 -17.86
CA PRO A 18 -20.71 0.56 -18.22
C PRO A 18 -19.76 0.37 -17.03
N TYR A 19 -20.05 0.98 -15.87
CA TYR A 19 -19.20 0.97 -14.70
C TYR A 19 -19.55 -0.13 -13.68
N THR A 20 -20.68 -0.82 -13.85
CA THR A 20 -21.16 -1.87 -12.93
C THR A 20 -20.28 -3.12 -12.91
N THR A 21 -19.35 -3.23 -13.86
CA THR A 21 -18.33 -4.29 -13.87
C THR A 21 -17.23 -4.03 -12.84
N TYR A 22 -17.05 -2.78 -12.41
CA TYR A 22 -15.97 -2.39 -11.50
C TYR A 22 -16.45 -2.17 -10.06
N GLU A 23 -17.67 -1.69 -9.87
CA GLU A 23 -18.23 -1.34 -8.56
C GLU A 23 -19.70 -1.73 -8.48
N PRO A 24 -20.24 -2.09 -7.30
CA PRO A 24 -21.66 -2.30 -7.09
C PRO A 24 -22.52 -1.11 -7.55
N MET A 25 -23.71 -1.44 -8.04
CA MET A 25 -24.66 -0.44 -8.54
C MET A 25 -25.03 0.60 -7.48
N GLU A 26 -25.09 0.21 -6.21
CA GLU A 26 -25.49 1.09 -5.11
C GLU A 26 -24.49 2.23 -4.91
N ASP A 27 -23.19 1.93 -4.90
CA ASP A 27 -22.14 2.93 -4.76
C ASP A 27 -22.09 3.86 -5.98
N LEU A 28 -22.23 3.30 -7.19
CA LEU A 28 -22.31 4.10 -8.41
C LEU A 28 -23.53 5.04 -8.42
N LEU A 29 -24.65 4.63 -7.84
CA LEU A 29 -25.85 5.44 -7.71
C LEU A 29 -25.65 6.58 -6.70
N GLN A 30 -24.98 6.33 -5.58
CA GLN A 30 -24.61 7.39 -4.63
C GLN A 30 -23.70 8.44 -5.28
N GLU A 31 -22.69 8.00 -6.03
CA GLU A 31 -21.80 8.91 -6.75
C GLU A 31 -22.50 9.68 -7.88
N SER A 32 -23.46 9.04 -8.52
CA SER A 32 -24.32 9.69 -9.52
C SER A 32 -25.17 10.80 -8.91
N TYR A 33 -25.61 10.64 -7.66
CA TYR A 33 -26.34 11.69 -6.95
C TYR A 33 -25.46 12.94 -6.75
N PHE A 34 -24.19 12.78 -6.37
CA PHE A 34 -23.24 13.89 -6.26
C PHE A 34 -22.94 14.53 -7.62
N GLY A 35 -22.75 13.73 -8.68
CA GLY A 35 -22.58 14.25 -10.04
C GLY A 35 -23.80 15.03 -10.55
N LEU A 36 -25.01 14.54 -10.25
CA LEU A 36 -26.25 15.24 -10.58
C LEU A 36 -26.38 16.57 -9.80
N TRP A 37 -25.99 16.58 -8.53
CA TRP A 37 -25.98 17.78 -7.71
C TRP A 37 -25.01 18.85 -8.25
N GLU A 38 -23.83 18.44 -8.69
CA GLU A 38 -22.87 19.33 -9.36
C GLU A 38 -23.45 19.89 -10.67
N ALA A 39 -24.14 19.05 -11.47
CA ALA A 39 -24.81 19.50 -12.68
C ALA A 39 -25.86 20.59 -12.39
N VAL A 40 -26.64 20.48 -11.31
CA VAL A 40 -27.64 21.49 -10.95
C VAL A 40 -27.01 22.85 -10.68
N GLN A 41 -25.83 22.89 -10.06
CA GLN A 41 -25.16 24.16 -9.72
C GLN A 41 -24.65 24.91 -10.94
N HIS A 42 -24.13 24.19 -11.93
CA HIS A 42 -23.49 24.80 -13.11
C HIS A 42 -24.43 24.92 -14.32
N TYR A 43 -25.68 24.44 -14.22
CA TYR A 43 -26.60 24.46 -15.35
C TYR A 43 -27.20 25.85 -15.58
N GLY A 44 -26.86 26.46 -16.71
CA GLY A 44 -27.48 27.68 -17.21
C GLY A 44 -28.63 27.38 -18.19
N MET A 45 -29.83 27.86 -17.89
CA MET A 45 -31.04 27.67 -18.73
C MET A 45 -30.94 28.37 -20.11
N SER A 46 -29.95 29.24 -20.32
CA SER A 46 -29.73 29.96 -21.59
C SER A 46 -29.17 29.07 -22.69
N ALA A 47 -28.53 27.95 -22.34
CA ALA A 47 -28.11 26.94 -23.30
C ALA A 47 -29.34 26.08 -23.65
N ASN A 48 -29.77 26.08 -24.91
CA ASN A 48 -30.98 25.41 -25.41
C ASN A 48 -30.89 23.86 -25.42
N VAL A 49 -30.41 23.27 -24.33
CA VAL A 49 -30.10 21.85 -24.16
C VAL A 49 -30.89 21.32 -22.96
N ARG A 50 -31.40 20.09 -23.05
CA ARG A 50 -32.14 19.48 -21.93
C ARG A 50 -31.19 19.22 -20.76
N PHE A 51 -31.65 19.50 -19.54
CA PHE A 51 -30.87 19.32 -18.32
C PHE A 51 -30.24 17.93 -18.20
N MET A 52 -30.98 16.84 -18.45
CA MET A 52 -30.43 15.48 -18.32
C MET A 52 -29.33 15.16 -19.34
N THR A 53 -29.32 15.82 -20.51
CA THR A 53 -28.24 15.70 -21.49
C THR A 53 -26.97 16.37 -20.97
N TYR A 54 -27.11 17.50 -20.27
CA TYR A 54 -25.99 18.17 -19.62
C TYR A 54 -25.51 17.39 -18.38
N ALA A 55 -26.43 16.90 -17.56
CA ALA A 55 -26.13 16.17 -16.33
C ALA A 55 -25.39 14.85 -16.58
N GLU A 56 -25.58 14.22 -17.75
CA GLU A 56 -24.85 13.00 -18.12
C GLU A 56 -23.33 13.16 -17.99
N TYR A 57 -22.78 14.30 -18.42
CA TYR A 57 -21.35 14.59 -18.30
C TYR A 57 -20.90 14.58 -16.84
N TRP A 58 -21.60 15.31 -15.97
CA TRP A 58 -21.25 15.42 -14.55
C TRP A 58 -21.44 14.13 -13.78
N ILE A 59 -22.49 13.34 -14.10
CA ILE A 59 -22.71 12.02 -13.53
C ILE A 59 -21.54 11.09 -13.89
N ARG A 60 -21.20 10.99 -15.18
CA ARG A 60 -20.08 10.15 -15.64
C ARG A 60 -18.76 10.60 -15.02
N GLN A 61 -18.53 11.91 -14.93
CA GLN A 61 -17.31 12.47 -14.34
C GLN A 61 -17.19 12.14 -12.85
N SER A 62 -18.28 12.26 -12.08
CA SER A 62 -18.27 11.92 -10.64
C SER A 62 -17.96 10.44 -10.43
N VAL A 63 -18.66 9.58 -11.18
CA VAL A 63 -18.45 8.12 -11.12
C VAL A 63 -17.03 7.74 -11.54
N GLN A 64 -16.51 8.31 -12.63
CA GLN A 64 -15.15 8.03 -13.09
C GLN A 64 -14.12 8.46 -12.04
N ARG A 65 -14.27 9.66 -11.45
CA ARG A 65 -13.37 10.15 -10.40
C ARG A 65 -13.42 9.26 -9.15
N TYR A 66 -14.61 8.77 -8.78
CA TYR A 66 -14.75 7.80 -7.70
C TYR A 66 -13.99 6.51 -8.00
N LEU A 67 -14.15 5.94 -9.20
CA LEU A 67 -13.44 4.70 -9.59
C LEU A 67 -11.92 4.88 -9.65
N GLU A 68 -11.45 6.07 -10.02
CA GLU A 68 -10.02 6.40 -10.00
C GLU A 68 -9.47 6.48 -8.57
N LYS A 69 -10.30 6.87 -7.60
CA LYS A 69 -9.91 7.03 -6.20
C LYS A 69 -10.08 5.74 -5.38
N CYS A 70 -11.19 5.05 -5.54
CA CYS A 70 -11.66 3.97 -4.66
C CYS A 70 -11.78 2.62 -5.38
N GLY A 71 -11.79 2.59 -6.72
CA GLY A 71 -12.04 1.36 -7.49
C GLY A 71 -10.88 0.36 -7.53
N SER A 72 -9.87 0.52 -6.67
CA SER A 72 -8.77 -0.43 -6.52
C SER A 72 -8.31 -0.46 -5.06
N THR A 73 -7.99 -1.66 -4.55
CA THR A 73 -7.51 -1.88 -3.16
C THR A 73 -6.31 -1.00 -2.82
N VAL A 74 -5.37 -0.88 -3.75
CA VAL A 74 -4.29 0.11 -3.70
C VAL A 74 -4.62 1.20 -4.69
N GLN A 75 -4.63 2.46 -4.25
CA GLN A 75 -4.93 3.59 -5.11
C GLN A 75 -3.85 3.73 -6.21
N ILE A 76 -4.27 3.69 -7.47
CA ILE A 76 -3.38 3.89 -8.61
C ILE A 76 -3.49 5.35 -9.07
N PRO A 77 -2.38 6.11 -9.12
CA PRO A 77 -2.40 7.48 -9.65
C PRO A 77 -2.97 7.57 -11.08
N SER A 78 -3.68 8.66 -11.39
CA SER A 78 -4.37 8.84 -12.67
C SER A 78 -3.44 8.72 -13.88
N HIS A 79 -2.23 9.29 -13.83
CA HIS A 79 -1.23 9.19 -14.89
C HIS A 79 -0.76 7.75 -15.13
N THR A 80 -0.63 6.95 -14.06
CA THR A 80 -0.28 5.52 -14.16
C THR A 80 -1.43 4.72 -14.76
N ARG A 81 -2.67 4.99 -14.36
CA ARG A 81 -3.86 4.37 -14.96
C ARG A 81 -3.96 4.66 -16.47
N GLN A 82 -3.67 5.89 -16.89
CA GLN A 82 -3.61 6.24 -18.32
C GLN A 82 -2.52 5.44 -19.07
N LYS A 83 -1.34 5.25 -18.46
CA LYS A 83 -0.28 4.40 -19.03
C LYS A 83 -0.75 2.94 -19.16
N ILE A 84 -1.46 2.40 -18.17
CA ILE A 84 -2.02 1.05 -18.21
C ILE A 84 -3.04 0.89 -19.35
N VAL A 85 -3.97 1.85 -19.50
CA VAL A 85 -4.96 1.82 -20.60
C VAL A 85 -4.25 1.87 -21.96
N ARG A 86 -3.25 2.73 -22.11
CA ARG A 86 -2.43 2.81 -23.32
C ARG A 86 -1.65 1.51 -23.58
N TYR A 87 -1.09 0.90 -22.54
CA TYR A 87 -0.40 -0.39 -22.63
C TYR A 87 -1.34 -1.48 -23.16
N LYS A 88 -2.51 -1.66 -22.54
CA LYS A 88 -3.50 -2.66 -22.98
C LYS A 88 -3.92 -2.47 -24.44
N LYS A 89 -4.16 -1.22 -24.84
CA LYS A 89 -4.50 -0.88 -26.23
C LYS A 89 -3.35 -1.20 -27.19
N THR A 90 -2.12 -0.85 -26.81
CA THR A 90 -0.92 -1.10 -27.63
C THR A 90 -0.66 -2.59 -27.82
N VAL A 91 -0.82 -3.39 -26.75
CA VAL A 91 -0.71 -4.85 -26.82
C VAL A 91 -1.74 -5.41 -27.78
N GLN A 92 -3.01 -5.01 -27.66
CA GLN A 92 -4.08 -5.49 -28.53
C GLN A 92 -3.84 -5.13 -30.01
N GLU A 93 -3.35 -3.91 -30.29
CA GLU A 93 -2.99 -3.50 -31.65
C GLU A 93 -1.83 -4.34 -32.21
N LEU A 94 -0.79 -4.57 -31.42
CA LEU A 94 0.37 -5.38 -31.84
C LEU A 94 0.01 -6.86 -32.02
N GLU A 95 -0.86 -7.42 -31.17
CA GLU A 95 -1.36 -8.79 -31.33
C GLU A 95 -2.11 -8.96 -32.66
N GLN A 96 -2.91 -7.95 -33.06
CA GLN A 96 -3.60 -7.95 -34.35
C GLN A 96 -2.64 -7.79 -35.53
N GLU A 97 -1.63 -6.94 -35.41
CA GLU A 97 -0.64 -6.70 -36.47
C GLU A 97 0.32 -7.89 -36.67
N LEU A 98 0.76 -8.53 -35.58
CA LEU A 98 1.79 -9.57 -35.59
C LEU A 98 1.22 -11.00 -35.64
N GLY A 99 -0.05 -11.19 -35.28
CA GLY A 99 -0.68 -12.51 -35.16
C GLY A 99 -0.09 -13.38 -34.03
N ARG A 100 0.67 -12.78 -33.12
CA ARG A 100 1.29 -13.41 -31.94
C ARG A 100 1.33 -12.43 -30.77
N VAL A 101 1.62 -12.95 -29.58
CA VAL A 101 1.88 -12.11 -28.40
C VAL A 101 3.13 -11.23 -28.66
N PRO A 102 3.04 -9.90 -28.50
CA PRO A 102 4.17 -8.99 -28.68
C PRO A 102 5.18 -9.10 -27.54
N THR A 103 6.44 -8.82 -27.84
CA THR A 103 7.52 -8.77 -26.87
C THR A 103 7.56 -7.43 -26.14
N ASP A 104 8.15 -7.40 -24.94
CA ASP A 104 8.26 -6.18 -24.14
C ASP A 104 8.99 -5.05 -24.88
N ASN A 105 10.00 -5.39 -25.69
CA ASN A 105 10.70 -4.42 -26.55
C ASN A 105 9.75 -3.80 -27.59
N GLU A 106 8.97 -4.61 -28.30
CA GLU A 106 8.01 -4.15 -29.31
C GLU A 106 6.94 -3.23 -28.69
N ILE A 107 6.47 -3.58 -27.48
CA ILE A 107 5.49 -2.76 -26.75
C ILE A 107 6.12 -1.43 -26.32
N ALA A 108 7.33 -1.46 -25.75
CA ALA A 108 8.05 -0.27 -25.30
C ALA A 108 8.32 0.70 -26.46
N ASP A 109 8.73 0.19 -27.62
CA ASP A 109 8.98 0.96 -28.83
C ASP A 109 7.71 1.66 -29.33
N LYS A 110 6.58 0.93 -29.40
CA LYS A 110 5.30 1.51 -29.83
C LYS A 110 4.75 2.50 -28.80
N MET A 111 4.97 2.27 -27.50
CA MET A 111 4.61 3.21 -26.44
C MET A 111 5.56 4.41 -26.32
N ARG A 112 6.77 4.34 -26.90
CA ARG A 112 7.85 5.33 -26.77
C ARG A 112 8.29 5.53 -25.30
N ILE A 113 8.50 4.43 -24.59
CA ILE A 113 8.98 4.39 -23.20
C ILE A 113 10.19 3.48 -23.08
N SER A 114 10.98 3.62 -22.01
CA SER A 114 12.05 2.66 -21.72
C SER A 114 11.46 1.29 -21.39
N VAL A 115 12.09 0.23 -21.89
CA VAL A 115 11.73 -1.17 -21.59
C VAL A 115 11.78 -1.44 -20.08
N GLU A 116 12.68 -0.77 -19.36
CA GLU A 116 12.85 -0.90 -17.91
C GLU A 116 11.62 -0.45 -17.10
N LEU A 117 10.76 0.39 -17.67
CA LEU A 117 9.54 0.88 -17.03
C LEU A 117 8.35 -0.09 -17.18
N LEU A 118 8.46 -1.08 -18.08
CA LEU A 118 7.38 -2.06 -18.29
C LEU A 118 7.17 -3.00 -17.10
N PRO A 119 8.21 -3.56 -16.45
CA PRO A 119 8.05 -4.34 -15.23
C PRO A 119 7.31 -3.57 -14.13
N GLU A 120 7.67 -2.31 -13.89
CA GLU A 120 6.98 -1.47 -12.91
C GLU A 120 5.50 -1.28 -13.27
N LEU A 121 5.20 -1.03 -14.54
CA LEU A 121 3.82 -0.89 -15.01
C LEU A 121 3.02 -2.19 -14.84
N LYS A 122 3.66 -3.35 -15.10
CA LYS A 122 3.07 -4.67 -14.91
C LYS A 122 2.76 -4.94 -13.42
N ILE A 123 3.60 -4.50 -12.49
CA ILE A 123 3.33 -4.59 -11.05
C ILE A 123 2.05 -3.82 -10.70
N TRP A 124 1.89 -2.59 -11.17
CA TRP A 124 0.65 -1.82 -10.95
C TRP A 124 -0.60 -2.45 -11.57
N MET A 125 -0.44 -3.30 -12.59
CA MET A 125 -1.54 -4.04 -13.21
C MET A 125 -1.92 -5.30 -12.44
N GLN A 126 -1.02 -5.83 -11.60
CA GLN A 126 -1.32 -6.97 -10.73
C GLN A 126 -2.22 -6.45 -9.60
N GLY A 127 -3.49 -6.87 -9.61
CA GLY A 127 -4.43 -6.56 -8.52
C GLY A 127 -4.04 -7.28 -7.23
N ALA A 128 -4.63 -6.84 -6.11
CA ALA A 128 -4.50 -7.56 -4.85
C ALA A 128 -5.22 -8.92 -4.93
N ALA A 129 -4.52 -10.00 -4.56
CA ALA A 129 -5.13 -11.31 -4.40
C ALA A 129 -5.74 -11.44 -2.99
N SER A 130 -6.80 -12.24 -2.87
CA SER A 130 -7.38 -12.54 -1.56
C SER A 130 -6.50 -13.51 -0.79
N LEU A 131 -6.18 -13.18 0.47
CA LEU A 131 -5.49 -14.10 1.39
C LEU A 131 -6.36 -15.32 1.75
N ASP A 132 -7.68 -15.17 1.69
CA ASP A 132 -8.65 -16.24 1.93
C ASP A 132 -8.84 -17.16 0.71
N THR A 133 -8.04 -17.01 -0.35
CA THR A 133 -8.14 -17.88 -1.51
C THR A 133 -7.78 -19.31 -1.10
N PRO A 134 -8.70 -20.29 -1.23
CA PRO A 134 -8.41 -21.67 -0.88
C PRO A 134 -7.38 -22.28 -1.83
N LEU A 135 -6.39 -22.95 -1.27
CA LEU A 135 -5.41 -23.73 -2.02
C LEU A 135 -5.75 -25.23 -2.05
N ALA A 136 -6.52 -25.70 -1.07
CA ALA A 136 -7.03 -27.07 -0.99
C ALA A 136 -8.57 -27.10 -1.14
N GLU A 137 -9.11 -28.17 -1.72
CA GLU A 137 -10.56 -28.32 -1.97
C GLU A 137 -11.41 -28.35 -0.68
N ASP A 138 -10.82 -28.79 0.43
CA ASP A 138 -11.47 -28.85 1.74
C ASP A 138 -11.40 -27.53 2.52
N ASN A 139 -10.87 -26.46 1.91
CA ASN A 139 -10.72 -25.15 2.52
C ASN A 139 -9.85 -25.18 3.80
N SER A 140 -9.04 -26.24 3.99
CA SER A 140 -8.14 -26.41 5.14
C SER A 140 -6.87 -25.57 5.04
N LEU A 141 -6.53 -25.15 3.82
CA LEU A 141 -5.34 -24.38 3.50
C LEU A 141 -5.73 -23.17 2.64
N THR A 142 -5.44 -21.99 3.15
CA THR A 142 -5.61 -20.72 2.44
C THR A 142 -4.26 -20.18 1.99
N LEU A 143 -4.28 -19.19 1.09
CA LEU A 143 -3.06 -18.48 0.71
C LEU A 143 -2.38 -17.83 1.92
N ALA A 144 -3.16 -17.31 2.88
CA ALA A 144 -2.66 -16.75 4.13
C ALA A 144 -1.78 -17.74 4.92
N ASP A 145 -2.18 -19.01 4.98
CA ASP A 145 -1.49 -20.04 5.77
C ASP A 145 -0.11 -20.41 5.20
N THR A 146 0.14 -20.06 3.93
CA THR A 146 1.43 -20.32 3.25
C THR A 146 2.43 -19.18 3.34
N LEU A 147 1.99 -18.00 3.80
CA LEU A 147 2.85 -16.83 3.90
C LEU A 147 3.66 -16.88 5.19
N GLN A 148 4.98 -17.06 5.06
CA GLN A 148 5.90 -16.94 6.18
C GLN A 148 6.12 -15.47 6.54
N ALA A 149 6.19 -15.16 7.83
CA ALA A 149 6.57 -13.83 8.29
C ALA A 149 8.05 -13.57 8.02
N ASP A 150 8.41 -12.31 7.74
CA ASP A 150 9.82 -11.88 7.55
C ASP A 150 10.68 -11.99 8.82
N PHE A 151 10.07 -12.27 9.96
CA PHE A 151 10.77 -12.49 11.22
C PHE A 151 10.49 -13.90 11.74
N ASN A 152 11.54 -14.56 12.22
CA ASN A 152 11.40 -15.81 12.95
C ASN A 152 11.26 -15.51 14.44
N LEU A 153 10.03 -15.64 14.95
CA LEU A 153 9.73 -15.42 16.37
C LEU A 153 10.53 -16.37 17.27
N GLU A 154 10.80 -17.60 16.82
CA GLU A 154 11.58 -18.58 17.59
C GLU A 154 13.02 -18.10 17.73
N ASP A 155 13.68 -17.72 16.63
CA ASP A 155 15.05 -17.21 16.67
C ASP A 155 15.15 -15.94 17.52
N GLU A 156 14.21 -15.00 17.38
CA GLU A 156 14.25 -13.75 18.16
C GLU A 156 14.01 -13.98 19.66
N THR A 157 13.15 -14.93 20.02
CA THR A 157 12.92 -15.31 21.43
C THR A 157 14.12 -16.05 22.00
N ILE A 158 14.72 -16.96 21.24
CA ILE A 158 15.96 -17.66 21.60
C ILE A 158 17.09 -16.65 21.81
N ASP A 159 17.30 -15.71 20.89
CA ASP A 159 18.32 -14.67 20.99
C ASP A 159 18.12 -13.79 22.23
N LYS A 160 16.87 -13.40 22.54
CA LYS A 160 16.56 -12.65 23.77
C LYS A 160 16.88 -13.45 25.02
N MET A 161 16.48 -14.72 25.07
CA MET A 161 16.77 -15.61 26.21
C MET A 161 18.28 -15.83 26.39
N TYR A 162 19.01 -16.07 25.31
CA TYR A 162 20.47 -16.18 25.34
C TYR A 162 21.12 -14.89 25.82
N ALA A 163 20.70 -13.73 25.31
CA ALA A 163 21.24 -12.45 25.73
C ALA A 163 21.01 -12.17 27.23
N GLU A 164 19.83 -12.50 27.77
CA GLU A 164 19.54 -12.39 29.20
C GLU A 164 20.39 -13.36 30.03
N HIS A 165 20.49 -14.61 29.59
CA HIS A 165 21.30 -15.62 30.27
C HIS A 165 22.79 -15.23 30.28
N SER A 166 23.35 -14.80 29.14
CA SER A 166 24.72 -14.33 29.04
C SER A 166 24.98 -13.13 29.94
N LYS A 167 24.06 -12.16 30.02
CA LYS A 167 24.17 -11.03 30.95
C LYS A 167 24.22 -11.51 32.40
N SER A 168 23.32 -12.41 32.79
CA SER A 168 23.29 -12.94 34.16
C SER A 168 24.59 -13.68 34.52
N GLN A 169 25.12 -14.51 33.61
CA GLN A 169 26.39 -15.21 33.79
C GLN A 169 27.57 -14.24 33.92
N VAL A 170 27.69 -13.26 33.03
CA VAL A 170 28.78 -12.26 33.06
C VAL A 170 28.72 -11.47 34.37
N TRP A 171 27.54 -10.98 34.77
CA TRP A 171 27.39 -10.25 36.03
C TRP A 171 27.63 -11.14 37.26
N GLY A 172 27.30 -12.43 37.20
CA GLY A 172 27.64 -13.41 38.23
C GLY A 172 29.15 -13.60 38.38
N ILE A 173 29.88 -13.69 37.27
CA ILE A 173 31.35 -13.80 37.25
C ILE A 173 31.98 -12.52 37.81
N VAL A 174 31.52 -11.34 37.35
CA VAL A 174 31.99 -10.05 37.87
C VAL A 174 31.77 -9.99 39.39
N ALA A 175 30.58 -10.38 39.87
CA ALA A 175 30.29 -10.38 41.30
C ALA A 175 31.15 -11.34 42.14
N HIS A 176 31.60 -12.47 41.56
CA HIS A 176 32.39 -13.45 42.29
C HIS A 176 33.90 -13.14 42.31
N TYR A 177 34.43 -12.54 41.25
CA TYR A 177 35.87 -12.35 41.05
C TYR A 177 36.38 -10.92 41.24
N THR A 178 35.50 -9.94 41.48
CA THR A 178 35.91 -8.52 41.68
C THR A 178 35.65 -8.04 43.10
N ALA A 179 36.50 -7.14 43.59
CA ALA A 179 36.26 -6.48 44.88
C ALA A 179 35.05 -5.54 44.79
N ALA A 180 34.41 -5.23 45.94
CA ALA A 180 33.21 -4.38 45.98
C ALA A 180 33.37 -3.06 45.20
N ARG A 181 34.53 -2.43 45.30
CA ARG A 181 34.85 -1.18 44.60
C ARG A 181 35.03 -1.35 43.09
N GLU A 182 35.64 -2.45 42.65
CA GLU A 182 35.85 -2.77 41.23
C GLU A 182 34.52 -3.12 40.55
N ASN A 183 33.64 -3.84 41.26
CA ASN A 183 32.30 -4.18 40.79
C ASN A 183 31.46 -2.92 40.53
N ASP A 184 31.52 -1.95 41.44
CA ASP A 184 30.83 -0.68 41.29
C ASP A 184 31.37 0.10 40.08
N ILE A 185 32.69 0.18 39.91
CA ILE A 185 33.31 0.81 38.73
C ILE A 185 32.86 0.13 37.42
N ILE A 186 32.82 -1.20 37.38
CA ILE A 186 32.40 -1.96 36.19
C ILE A 186 30.91 -1.73 35.88
N LYS A 187 30.04 -1.67 36.91
CA LYS A 187 28.61 -1.32 36.72
C LYS A 187 28.43 0.10 36.21
N GLU A 188 29.14 1.08 36.77
CA GLU A 188 29.04 2.47 36.33
C GLU A 188 29.48 2.65 34.86
N ILE A 189 30.48 1.90 34.42
CA ILE A 189 30.96 1.96 33.02
C ILE A 189 30.04 1.19 32.07
N PHE A 190 29.71 -0.08 32.38
CA PHE A 190 29.05 -0.98 31.43
C PHE A 190 27.52 -1.07 31.57
N LEU A 191 26.96 -0.76 32.75
CA LEU A 191 25.51 -0.73 32.97
C LEU A 191 24.96 0.69 32.83
N HIS A 192 25.67 1.69 33.34
CA HIS A 192 25.23 3.10 33.33
C HIS A 192 25.86 3.94 32.22
N GLY A 193 26.80 3.38 31.43
CA GLY A 193 27.39 4.04 30.27
C GLY A 193 28.28 5.24 30.61
N LYS A 194 28.77 5.35 31.85
CA LYS A 194 29.63 6.46 32.26
C LYS A 194 31.03 6.29 31.68
N THR A 195 31.66 7.41 31.35
CA THR A 195 33.06 7.40 30.90
C THR A 195 34.00 7.15 32.07
N MET A 196 35.14 6.48 31.83
CA MET A 196 36.15 6.23 32.86
C MET A 196 36.61 7.51 33.58
N ALA A 197 36.65 8.65 32.88
CA ALA A 197 36.97 9.95 33.46
C ALA A 197 35.89 10.51 34.40
N GLN A 198 34.61 10.18 34.17
CA GLN A 198 33.51 10.55 35.08
C GLN A 198 33.54 9.69 36.34
N VAL A 199 33.74 8.38 36.19
CA VAL A 199 33.84 7.45 37.32
C VAL A 199 35.05 7.77 38.20
N ALA A 200 36.19 8.13 37.60
CA ALA A 200 37.38 8.57 38.32
C ALA A 200 37.15 9.84 39.16
N ARG A 201 36.36 10.80 38.64
CA ARG A 201 36.00 12.02 39.40
C ARG A 201 35.03 11.74 40.53
N GLU A 202 34.04 10.87 40.32
CA GLU A 202 33.03 10.52 41.32
C GLU A 202 33.62 9.68 42.47
N GLN A 203 34.62 8.85 42.19
CA GLN A 203 35.28 8.00 43.18
C GLN A 203 36.61 8.55 43.73
N GLU A 204 36.96 9.80 43.39
CA GLU A 204 38.22 10.47 43.77
C GLU A 204 39.47 9.64 43.44
N LEU A 205 39.50 9.03 42.25
CA LEU A 205 40.59 8.18 41.77
C LEU A 205 41.35 8.82 40.60
N SER A 206 42.61 8.41 40.43
CA SER A 206 43.36 8.71 39.21
C SER A 206 42.78 7.94 38.03
N PHE A 207 42.80 8.53 36.83
CA PHE A 207 42.35 7.88 35.59
C PHE A 207 43.09 6.55 35.35
N ASP A 208 44.38 6.51 35.64
CA ASP A 208 45.23 5.30 35.52
C ASP A 208 44.91 4.22 36.56
N SER A 209 44.15 4.56 37.61
CA SER A 209 43.69 3.59 38.62
C SER A 209 42.31 3.00 38.30
N VAL A 210 41.57 3.63 37.38
CA VAL A 210 40.25 3.15 36.89
C VAL A 210 40.40 2.36 35.57
N ARG A 211 41.48 2.62 34.83
CA ARG A 211 41.85 1.92 33.61
C ARG A 211 42.46 0.54 33.90
#